data_AF-A0A843RVV7-F1
#
_entry.id   AF-A0A843RVV7-F1
#
_cell.length_a   1.000
_cell.length_b   1.000
_cell.length_c   1.000
_cell.angle_alpha   90.00
_cell.angle_beta   90.00
_cell.angle_gamma   90.00
#
_symmetry.space_group_name_H-M   'P 1'
#
loop_
_entity.id
_entity.type
_entity.pdbx_description
1 polymer ?
#
loop_
_entity_poly.entity_id
_entity_poly.type
_entity_poly.pdbx_seq_one_letter_code
_entity_poly.pdbx_strand_id
1 'polypeptide(L)'
;MTGLAAAIGGAVAIAAVSTFGDFIWASAIPSHRPLYGLIHGTLLLLCVGLYLGTCSGKALLGGWVGALIGLLAAASFYVLQPTAGYSAMFASWIGLWVALGWLSGRVLRNQASVAKALARGLVAAVVSGIAFYAISGIWLPFRPRGWDYLAHFGAWTLAYLPGFAALLVTRR
;
A
#
# COMPACT_ATOMS: atom_id res chain seq x y z
N MET A 1 -0.51 18.63 4.28
CA MET A 1 -0.78 18.14 5.65
C MET A 1 0.26 17.08 6.00
N THR A 2 0.87 17.15 7.19
CA THR A 2 1.82 16.15 7.70
C THR A 2 1.46 15.82 9.15
N GLY A 3 2.06 14.76 9.71
CA GLY A 3 1.82 14.35 11.08
C GLY A 3 0.77 13.23 11.22
N LEU A 4 0.40 12.96 12.48
CA LEU A 4 -0.40 11.79 12.85
C LEU A 4 -1.79 11.79 12.21
N ALA A 5 -2.46 12.93 12.14
CA ALA A 5 -3.78 13.03 11.51
C ALA A 5 -3.75 12.64 10.02
N ALA A 6 -2.70 13.01 9.28
CA ALA A 6 -2.51 12.59 7.90
C ALA A 6 -2.16 11.09 7.80
N ALA A 7 -1.44 10.54 8.77
CA ALA A 7 -1.19 9.10 8.80
C ALA A 7 -2.48 8.30 9.01
N ILE A 8 -3.31 8.70 9.98
CA ILE A 8 -4.60 8.09 10.27
C ILE A 8 -5.55 8.23 9.07
N GLY A 9 -5.68 9.45 8.53
CA GLY A 9 -6.53 9.71 7.38
C GLY A 9 -6.14 8.88 6.16
N GLY A 10 -4.84 8.74 5.88
CA GLY A 10 -4.33 7.89 4.80
C GLY A 10 -4.63 6.42 5.05
N ALA A 11 -4.37 5.92 6.26
CA ALA A 11 -4.64 4.53 6.61
C ALA A 11 -6.12 4.16 6.47
N VAL A 12 -7.02 4.98 7.00
CA VAL A 12 -8.48 4.77 6.92
C VAL A 12 -8.97 4.86 5.48
N ALA A 13 -8.56 5.89 4.74
CA ALA A 13 -8.99 6.07 3.35
C ALA A 13 -8.55 4.90 2.47
N ILE A 14 -7.28 4.47 2.59
CA ILE A 14 -6.76 3.36 1.80
C ILE A 14 -7.31 2.02 2.28
N ALA A 15 -7.58 1.84 3.57
CA ALA A 15 -8.27 0.66 4.07
C ALA A 15 -9.69 0.53 3.50
N ALA A 16 -10.42 1.64 3.35
CA ALA A 16 -11.72 1.63 2.68
C ALA A 16 -11.60 1.19 1.21
N VAL A 17 -10.59 1.71 0.49
CA VAL A 17 -10.32 1.32 -0.90
C VAL A 17 -9.94 -0.16 -1.00
N SER A 18 -9.06 -0.66 -0.14
CA SER A 18 -8.68 -2.07 -0.12
C SER A 18 -9.85 -2.98 0.20
N THR A 19 -10.68 -2.62 1.18
CA THR A 19 -11.89 -3.38 1.54
C THR A 19 -12.90 -3.41 0.39
N PHE A 20 -13.06 -2.29 -0.32
CA PHE A 20 -13.89 -2.26 -1.52
C PHE A 20 -13.28 -3.11 -2.65
N GLY A 21 -11.95 -3.12 -2.78
CA GLY A 21 -11.23 -4.02 -3.66
C GLY A 21 -11.50 -5.49 -3.32
N ASP A 22 -11.46 -5.86 -2.04
CA ASP A 22 -11.78 -7.20 -1.55
C ASP A 22 -13.21 -7.60 -1.91
N PHE A 23 -14.16 -6.68 -1.74
CA PHE A 23 -15.56 -6.88 -2.13
C PHE A 23 -15.69 -7.17 -3.63
N ILE A 24 -15.09 -6.33 -4.49
CA ILE A 24 -15.09 -6.55 -5.94
C ILE A 24 -14.44 -7.89 -6.28
N TRP A 25 -13.34 -8.23 -5.62
CA TRP A 25 -12.62 -9.48 -5.86
C TRP A 25 -13.49 -10.69 -5.53
N ALA A 26 -14.23 -10.63 -4.43
CA ALA A 26 -15.13 -11.70 -4.00
C ALA A 26 -16.41 -11.81 -4.86
N SER A 27 -16.93 -10.69 -5.35
CA SER A 27 -18.25 -10.65 -6.02
C SER A 27 -18.19 -10.71 -7.54
N ALA A 28 -17.14 -10.15 -8.16
CA ALA A 28 -17.09 -9.88 -9.59
C ALA A 28 -15.95 -10.60 -10.33
N ILE A 29 -14.99 -11.22 -9.61
CA ILE A 29 -13.84 -11.89 -10.23
C ILE A 29 -13.99 -13.42 -10.08
N PRO A 30 -14.44 -14.13 -11.13
CA PRO A 30 -14.76 -15.57 -11.04
C PRO A 30 -13.52 -16.46 -10.97
N SER A 31 -12.39 -15.98 -11.48
CA SER A 31 -11.11 -16.70 -11.44
C SER A 31 -9.96 -15.71 -11.32
N HIS A 32 -9.01 -16.02 -10.44
CA HIS A 32 -7.83 -15.20 -10.25
C HIS A 32 -6.95 -15.24 -11.51
N ARG A 33 -6.72 -14.08 -12.13
CA ARG A 33 -5.83 -13.90 -13.30
C ARG A 33 -4.81 -12.81 -13.01
N PRO A 34 -3.55 -12.93 -13.49
CA PRO A 34 -2.51 -11.92 -13.24
C PRO A 34 -2.94 -10.50 -13.62
N LEU A 35 -3.66 -10.34 -14.73
CA LEU A 35 -4.17 -9.05 -15.18
C LEU A 35 -5.01 -8.33 -14.11
N TYR A 36 -5.86 -9.07 -13.38
CA TYR A 36 -6.67 -8.46 -12.32
C TYR A 36 -5.82 -7.99 -11.15
N GLY A 37 -4.78 -8.75 -10.77
CA GLY A 37 -3.85 -8.31 -9.73
C GLY A 37 -3.00 -7.11 -10.14
N LEU A 38 -2.58 -7.05 -11.40
CA LEU A 38 -1.88 -5.88 -11.95
C LEU A 38 -2.77 -4.63 -11.91
N ILE A 39 -4.02 -4.74 -12.36
CA ILE A 39 -4.99 -3.64 -12.30
C ILE A 39 -5.26 -3.22 -10.86
N HIS A 40 -5.51 -4.18 -9.97
CA HIS A 40 -5.77 -3.91 -8.56
C HIS A 40 -4.60 -3.20 -7.87
N GLY A 41 -3.37 -3.72 -8.02
CA GLY A 41 -2.18 -3.08 -7.47
C GLY A 41 -1.96 -1.67 -8.03
N THR A 42 -2.19 -1.46 -9.33
CA THR A 42 -2.08 -0.15 -9.97
C THR A 42 -3.11 0.84 -9.41
N LEU A 43 -4.38 0.45 -9.31
CA LEU A 43 -5.46 1.32 -8.82
C LEU A 43 -5.32 1.62 -7.32
N LEU A 44 -4.94 0.63 -6.52
CA LEU A 44 -4.73 0.83 -5.10
C LEU A 44 -3.60 1.82 -4.84
N LEU A 45 -2.49 1.70 -5.55
CA LEU A 45 -1.34 2.59 -5.36
C LEU A 45 -1.51 3.93 -6.08
N LEU A 46 -2.39 4.02 -7.10
CA LEU A 46 -2.92 5.30 -7.59
C LEU A 46 -3.60 6.06 -6.44
N CYS A 47 -4.48 5.41 -5.67
CA CYS A 47 -5.14 6.03 -4.52
C CYS A 47 -4.14 6.45 -3.42
N VAL A 48 -3.18 5.58 -3.09
CA VAL A 48 -2.10 5.91 -2.13
C VAL A 48 -1.30 7.12 -2.62
N GLY A 49 -0.90 7.12 -3.89
CA GLY A 49 -0.16 8.19 -4.53
C GLY A 49 -0.91 9.51 -4.53
N LEU A 50 -2.21 9.49 -4.89
CA LEU A 50 -3.10 10.66 -4.83
C LEU A 50 -3.19 11.22 -3.41
N TYR A 51 -3.31 10.36 -2.40
CA TYR A 51 -3.35 10.78 -1.01
C TYR A 51 -2.05 11.48 -0.57
N LEU A 52 -0.90 10.83 -0.81
CA LEU A 52 0.42 11.40 -0.49
C LEU A 52 0.71 12.69 -1.26
N GLY A 53 0.30 12.73 -2.53
CA GLY A 53 0.38 13.88 -3.42
C GLY A 53 -0.45 15.06 -2.90
N THR A 54 -1.71 14.81 -2.53
CA THR A 54 -2.62 15.81 -1.94
C THR A 54 -2.04 16.40 -0.66
N CYS A 55 -1.46 15.55 0.21
CA CYS A 55 -0.77 16.00 1.41
C CYS A 55 0.40 16.95 1.14
N SER A 56 0.94 16.97 -0.08
CA SER A 56 2.10 17.75 -0.50
C SER A 56 1.77 18.77 -1.62
N GLY A 57 0.50 18.99 -1.95
CA GLY A 57 0.07 19.91 -3.01
C GLY A 57 0.35 19.44 -4.45
N LYS A 58 0.66 18.15 -4.65
CA LYS A 58 1.05 17.55 -5.94
C LYS A 58 0.27 16.27 -6.22
N ALA A 59 -1.06 16.35 -6.17
CA ALA A 59 -1.96 15.19 -6.27
C ALA A 59 -1.72 14.38 -7.56
N LEU A 60 -1.73 15.04 -8.73
CA LEU A 60 -1.57 14.35 -10.03
C LEU A 60 -0.23 13.62 -10.14
N LEU A 61 0.88 14.27 -9.76
CA LEU A 61 2.20 13.65 -9.77
C LEU A 61 2.24 12.45 -8.80
N GLY A 62 1.69 12.61 -7.60
CA GLY A 62 1.57 11.52 -6.63
C GLY A 62 0.78 10.35 -7.19
N GLY A 63 -0.35 10.61 -7.84
CA GLY A 63 -1.19 9.59 -8.47
C GLY A 63 -0.46 8.81 -9.56
N TRP A 64 0.15 9.50 -10.53
CA TRP A 64 0.87 8.84 -11.62
C TRP A 64 2.05 7.99 -11.14
N VAL A 65 2.87 8.53 -10.25
CA VAL A 65 4.01 7.78 -9.71
C VAL A 65 3.54 6.64 -8.81
N GLY A 66 2.47 6.85 -8.03
CA GLY A 66 1.83 5.80 -7.24
C GLY A 66 1.33 4.64 -8.12
N ALA A 67 0.59 4.94 -9.18
CA ALA A 67 0.11 3.94 -10.13
C ALA A 67 1.27 3.12 -10.74
N LEU A 68 2.36 3.80 -11.15
CA LEU A 68 3.56 3.14 -11.67
C LEU A 68 4.21 2.22 -10.62
N ILE A 69 4.33 2.68 -9.37
CA ILE A 69 4.84 1.84 -8.26
C ILE A 69 3.94 0.61 -8.07
N GLY A 70 2.62 0.77 -8.09
CA GLY A 70 1.66 -0.33 -7.97
C GLY A 70 1.79 -1.37 -9.07
N LEU A 71 1.89 -0.91 -10.32
CA LEU A 71 2.08 -1.78 -11.47
C LEU A 71 3.37 -2.59 -11.34
N LEU A 72 4.49 -1.94 -11.02
CA LEU A 72 5.79 -2.58 -10.88
C LEU A 72 5.82 -3.55 -9.69
N ALA A 73 5.21 -3.19 -8.56
CA ALA A 73 5.10 -4.07 -7.40
C ALA A 73 4.29 -5.33 -7.73
N ALA A 74 3.10 -5.18 -8.33
CA ALA A 74 2.28 -6.32 -8.73
C ALA A 74 2.96 -7.19 -9.80
N ALA A 75 3.62 -6.58 -10.79
CA ALA A 75 4.39 -7.30 -11.79
C ALA A 75 5.54 -8.08 -11.14
N SER A 76 6.26 -7.48 -10.20
CA SER A 76 7.34 -8.17 -9.49
C SER A 76 6.84 -9.40 -8.73
N PHE A 77 5.65 -9.33 -8.12
CA PHE A 77 5.04 -10.49 -7.45
C PHE A 77 4.79 -11.61 -8.46
N TYR A 78 4.12 -11.32 -9.58
CA TYR A 78 3.81 -12.34 -10.58
C TYR A 78 5.05 -12.93 -11.26
N VAL A 79 6.12 -12.15 -11.42
CA VAL A 79 7.40 -12.63 -11.95
C VAL A 79 8.11 -13.56 -10.95
N LEU A 80 8.06 -13.24 -9.66
CA LEU A 80 8.77 -13.99 -8.60
C LEU A 80 7.97 -15.17 -8.05
N GLN A 81 6.64 -15.14 -8.16
CA GLN A 81 5.74 -16.15 -7.59
C GLN A 81 6.00 -17.59 -8.06
N PRO A 82 6.42 -17.86 -9.32
CA PRO A 82 6.74 -19.22 -9.75
C PRO A 82 7.90 -19.88 -8.99
N THR A 83 8.86 -19.10 -8.50
CA THR A 83 10.06 -19.62 -7.81
C THR A 83 10.00 -19.44 -6.30
N ALA A 84 9.41 -18.34 -5.81
CA ALA A 84 9.35 -18.00 -4.39
C ALA A 84 7.95 -18.25 -3.76
N GLY A 85 6.95 -18.64 -4.54
CA GLY A 85 5.57 -18.82 -4.07
C GLY A 85 5.01 -17.53 -3.47
N TYR A 86 4.18 -17.66 -2.42
CA TYR A 86 3.60 -16.50 -1.72
C TYR A 86 4.62 -15.64 -0.98
N SER A 87 5.84 -16.15 -0.71
CA SER A 87 6.88 -15.35 -0.07
C SER A 87 7.33 -14.16 -0.95
N ALA A 88 7.14 -14.25 -2.27
CA ALA A 88 7.32 -13.15 -3.20
C ALA A 88 6.55 -11.88 -2.80
N MET A 89 5.39 -12.04 -2.15
CA MET A 89 4.58 -10.92 -1.67
C MET A 89 5.35 -10.03 -0.70
N PHE A 90 6.14 -10.61 0.21
CA PHE A 90 6.93 -9.82 1.17
C PHE A 90 8.07 -9.06 0.49
N ALA A 91 8.73 -9.67 -0.50
CA ALA A 91 9.77 -9.00 -1.28
C ALA A 91 9.19 -7.80 -2.06
N SER A 92 8.07 -8.02 -2.76
CA SER A 92 7.35 -6.96 -3.49
C SER A 92 6.82 -5.87 -2.54
N TRP A 93 6.36 -6.25 -1.35
CA TRP A 93 5.91 -5.32 -0.31
C TRP A 93 7.02 -4.38 0.17
N ILE A 94 8.22 -4.92 0.42
CA ILE A 94 9.37 -4.10 0.81
C ILE A 94 9.72 -3.11 -0.30
N GLY A 95 9.80 -3.58 -1.55
CA GLY A 95 10.07 -2.72 -2.70
C GLY A 95 9.05 -1.59 -2.85
N LEU A 96 7.76 -1.91 -2.69
CA LEU A 96 6.67 -0.95 -2.71
C LEU A 96 6.84 0.15 -1.66
N TRP A 97 7.08 -0.21 -0.40
CA TRP A 97 7.20 0.77 0.69
C TRP A 97 8.47 1.63 0.57
N VAL A 98 9.58 1.04 0.11
CA VAL A 98 10.80 1.80 -0.22
C VAL A 98 10.53 2.81 -1.33
N ALA A 99 9.84 2.42 -2.39
CA ALA A 99 9.47 3.30 -3.49
C ALA A 99 8.51 4.42 -3.03
N LEU A 100 7.54 4.11 -2.16
CA LEU A 100 6.66 5.11 -1.54
C LEU A 100 7.43 6.09 -0.63
N GLY A 101 8.45 5.60 0.09
CA GLY A 101 9.36 6.45 0.86
C GLY A 101 10.12 7.44 -0.01
N TRP A 102 10.64 6.96 -1.15
CA TRP A 102 11.26 7.81 -2.16
C TRP A 102 10.28 8.82 -2.77
N LEU A 103 9.08 8.38 -3.17
CA LEU A 103 8.01 9.25 -3.68
C LEU A 103 7.68 10.36 -2.67
N SER A 104 7.37 10.00 -1.42
CA SER A 104 6.99 10.94 -0.37
C SER A 104 8.12 11.92 -0.02
N GLY A 105 9.34 11.41 0.21
CA GLY A 105 10.45 12.21 0.69
C GLY A 105 11.17 13.03 -0.37
N ARG A 106 11.34 12.48 -1.58
CA ARG A 106 12.19 13.06 -2.63
C ARG A 106 11.39 13.71 -3.75
N VAL A 107 10.38 13.02 -4.28
CA VAL A 107 9.61 13.49 -5.45
C VAL A 107 8.58 14.54 -5.04
N LEU A 108 7.76 14.23 -4.04
CA LEU A 108 6.68 15.11 -3.62
C LEU A 108 7.21 16.28 -2.81
N ARG A 109 8.08 16.02 -1.82
CA ARG A 109 8.51 17.04 -0.86
C ARG A 109 9.88 17.66 -1.11
N ASN A 110 10.80 16.98 -1.82
CA ASN A 110 12.17 17.46 -2.06
C ASN A 110 12.91 17.92 -0.77
N GLN A 111 12.60 17.32 0.38
CA GLN A 111 13.10 17.77 1.70
C GLN A 111 14.10 16.80 2.34
N ALA A 112 14.13 15.55 1.89
CA ALA A 112 15.00 14.53 2.42
C ALA A 112 16.11 14.19 1.41
N SER A 113 17.31 13.90 1.92
CA SER A 113 18.31 13.19 1.13
C SER A 113 17.75 11.85 0.65
N VAL A 114 18.26 11.34 -0.47
CA VAL A 114 17.81 10.05 -1.03
C VAL A 114 17.93 8.95 0.02
N ALA A 115 19.07 8.89 0.74
CA ALA A 115 19.29 7.93 1.82
C ALA A 115 18.20 8.02 2.91
N LYS A 116 17.83 9.23 3.36
CA LYS A 116 16.79 9.41 4.38
C LYS A 116 15.41 9.02 3.86
N ALA A 117 15.10 9.28 2.60
CA ALA A 117 13.83 8.89 1.99
C ALA A 117 13.70 7.36 1.88
N LEU A 118 14.77 6.69 1.43
CA LEU A 118 14.83 5.23 1.34
C LEU A 118 14.78 4.58 2.73
N ALA A 119 15.53 5.09 3.70
CA ALA A 119 15.52 4.58 5.08
C ALA A 119 14.12 4.66 5.70
N ARG A 120 13.38 5.74 5.45
CA ARG A 120 11.98 5.84 5.91
C ARG A 120 11.05 4.88 5.22
N GLY A 121 11.24 4.65 3.91
CA GLY A 121 10.51 3.62 3.19
C GLY A 121 10.81 2.22 3.72
N LEU A 122 12.05 1.93 4.10
CA LEU A 122 12.44 0.67 4.73
C LEU A 122 11.81 0.51 6.13
N VAL A 123 11.84 1.56 6.95
CA VAL A 123 11.13 1.56 8.25
C VAL A 123 9.65 1.28 8.03
N ALA A 124 9.01 1.98 7.09
CA ALA A 124 7.62 1.76 6.73
C ALA A 124 7.35 0.31 6.31
N ALA A 125 8.22 -0.26 5.46
CA ALA A 125 8.14 -1.65 5.01
C ALA A 125 8.15 -2.63 6.18
N VAL A 126 9.04 -2.43 7.15
CA VAL A 126 9.18 -3.31 8.32
C VAL A 126 7.96 -3.20 9.23
N VAL A 127 7.59 -1.99 9.65
CA VAL A 127 6.51 -1.83 10.63
C VAL A 127 5.14 -2.18 10.03
N SER A 128 4.91 -1.85 8.75
CA SER A 128 3.70 -2.22 8.03
C SER A 128 3.72 -3.69 7.64
N GLY A 129 4.88 -4.26 7.32
CA GLY A 129 5.04 -5.69 7.05
C GLY A 129 4.75 -6.58 8.24
N ILE A 130 5.16 -6.18 9.46
CA ILE A 130 4.81 -6.88 10.70
C ILE A 130 3.28 -6.87 10.91
N ALA A 131 2.65 -5.69 10.76
CA ALA A 131 1.21 -5.57 10.89
C ALA A 131 0.46 -6.36 9.80
N PHE A 132 0.93 -6.31 8.55
CA PHE A 132 0.39 -7.05 7.42
C PHE A 132 0.54 -8.56 7.60
N TYR A 133 1.66 -9.03 8.13
CA TYR A 133 1.84 -10.44 8.47
C TYR A 133 0.84 -10.88 9.54
N ALA A 134 0.65 -10.08 10.60
CA ALA A 134 -0.29 -10.38 11.68
C ALA A 134 -1.75 -10.48 11.22
N ILE A 135 -2.14 -9.73 10.19
CA ILE A 135 -3.50 -9.77 9.62
C ILE A 135 -3.65 -10.70 8.41
N SER A 136 -2.58 -11.36 7.96
CA SER A 136 -2.58 -12.12 6.69
C SER A 136 -3.62 -13.25 6.63
N GLY A 137 -4.11 -13.71 7.78
CA GLY A 137 -5.18 -14.70 7.89
C GLY A 137 -6.52 -14.29 7.25
N ILE A 138 -6.77 -13.00 6.98
CA ILE A 138 -8.00 -12.55 6.30
C ILE A 138 -8.12 -13.06 4.85
N TRP A 139 -7.05 -13.61 4.28
CA TRP A 139 -6.97 -14.05 2.88
C TRP A 139 -7.12 -15.56 2.67
N LEU A 140 -7.10 -16.39 3.72
CA LEU A 140 -7.01 -17.84 3.56
C LEU A 140 -7.94 -18.58 4.55
N PRO A 141 -9.09 -19.14 4.10
CA PRO A 141 -9.69 -19.02 2.76
C PRO A 141 -10.41 -17.68 2.54
N PHE A 142 -10.14 -17.01 1.41
CA PHE A 142 -10.81 -15.74 1.06
C PHE A 142 -12.28 -15.95 0.67
N ARG A 143 -13.20 -15.80 1.64
CA ARG A 143 -14.65 -15.90 1.45
C ARG A 143 -15.44 -14.90 2.31
N PRO A 144 -15.11 -13.60 2.28
CA PRO A 144 -15.77 -12.62 3.16
C PRO A 144 -17.27 -12.47 2.87
N ARG A 145 -18.09 -12.38 3.92
CA ARG A 145 -19.54 -12.12 3.87
C ARG A 145 -19.99 -11.16 4.97
N GLY A 146 -20.91 -10.25 4.64
CA GLY A 146 -21.56 -9.38 5.63
C GLY A 146 -20.56 -8.59 6.48
N TRP A 147 -20.52 -8.88 7.79
CA TRP A 147 -19.67 -8.19 8.77
C TRP A 147 -18.16 -8.45 8.58
N ASP A 148 -17.77 -9.46 7.81
CA ASP A 148 -16.36 -9.75 7.51
C ASP A 148 -15.67 -8.55 6.84
N TYR A 149 -16.40 -7.75 6.05
CA TYR A 149 -15.81 -6.56 5.42
C TYR A 149 -15.42 -5.48 6.42
N LEU A 150 -16.09 -5.39 7.58
CA LEU A 150 -15.63 -4.50 8.65
C LEU A 150 -14.37 -5.03 9.34
N ALA A 151 -14.24 -6.35 9.47
CA ALA A 151 -13.01 -6.97 9.94
C ALA A 151 -11.86 -6.72 8.97
N HIS A 152 -12.09 -6.85 7.65
CA HIS A 152 -11.13 -6.52 6.61
C HIS A 152 -10.74 -5.03 6.67
N PHE A 153 -11.70 -4.13 6.82
CA PHE A 153 -11.43 -2.70 6.98
C PHE A 153 -10.54 -2.40 8.19
N GLY A 154 -10.84 -3.00 9.34
CA GLY A 154 -10.01 -2.89 10.54
C GLY A 154 -8.60 -3.46 10.33
N ALA A 155 -8.50 -4.64 9.73
CA ALA A 155 -7.24 -5.28 9.40
C ALA A 155 -6.38 -4.42 8.46
N TRP A 156 -6.97 -3.91 7.38
CA TRP A 156 -6.29 -3.02 6.45
C TRP A 156 -5.83 -1.73 7.11
N THR A 157 -6.65 -1.15 7.98
CA THR A 157 -6.27 0.05 8.74
C THR A 157 -5.04 -0.23 9.59
N LEU A 158 -5.01 -1.36 10.30
CA LEU A 158 -3.86 -1.78 11.11
C LEU A 158 -2.62 -2.02 10.25
N ALA A 159 -2.75 -2.61 9.07
CA ALA A 159 -1.64 -2.87 8.17
C ALA A 159 -1.02 -1.56 7.63
N TYR A 160 -1.85 -0.61 7.19
CA TYR A 160 -1.38 0.63 6.57
C TYR A 160 -0.90 1.69 7.55
N LEU A 161 -1.53 1.80 8.72
CA LEU A 161 -1.26 2.86 9.69
C LEU A 161 0.22 3.05 10.06
N PRO A 162 0.98 2.01 10.46
CA PRO A 162 2.36 2.20 10.86
C PRO A 162 3.27 2.60 9.68
N GLY A 163 2.96 2.13 8.47
CA GLY A 163 3.66 2.55 7.25
C GLY A 163 3.41 4.02 6.91
N PHE A 164 2.14 4.45 6.93
CA PHE A 164 1.80 5.87 6.76
C PHE A 164 2.40 6.74 7.86
N ALA A 165 2.43 6.28 9.11
CA ALA A 165 3.07 6.99 10.21
C ALA A 165 4.58 7.19 9.93
N ALA A 166 5.29 6.15 9.51
CA ALA A 166 6.70 6.23 9.15
C ALA A 166 6.97 7.22 7.99
N LEU A 167 6.04 7.36 7.04
CA LEU A 167 6.18 8.28 5.90
C LEU A 167 5.72 9.72 6.17
N LEU A 168 4.71 9.93 7.02
CA LEU A 168 4.04 11.22 7.18
C LEU A 168 4.30 11.91 8.51
N VAL A 169 4.66 11.17 9.56
CA VAL A 169 5.06 11.75 10.85
C VAL A 169 6.51 12.21 10.72
N THR A 170 6.72 13.51 10.84
CA THR A 170 8.05 14.14 10.81
C THR A 170 8.14 15.10 11.97
N ARG A 171 9.25 15.03 12.73
CA ARG A 171 9.63 16.17 13.55
C ARG A 171 10.03 17.30 12.61
N ARG A 172 9.41 18.48 12.79
CA ARG A 172 9.81 19.70 12.10
C ARG A 172 11.18 20.13 12.59
#